data_AF-A0A914FVK4-F1
#
_entry.id   AF-A0A914FVK4-F1
#
_cell.length_a   1.000
_cell.length_b   1.000
_cell.length_c   1.000
_cell.angle_alpha   90.00
_cell.angle_beta   90.00
_cell.angle_gamma   90.00
#
_symmetry.space_group_name_H-M   'P 1'
#
loop_
_entity.id
_entity.type
_entity.pdbx_description
1 polymer ?
#
loop_
_entity_poly.entity_id
_entity_poly.type
_entity_poly.pdbx_seq_one_letter_code
_entity_poly.pdbx_strand_id
1 'polypeptide(L)'
;MPYSTGCATPLSNFEAGQNYKDVPDPAAFVAFPLVDQPNRRLIAWTTTPWTLPSNLALCVHPDLDYVAVKPKDSDVENVVLESAVKSLYKKSGEYTIVEKFKGSTLKGKKYIPPFSYFENLNTGKFYHVLTALCVHPDLDYVAVKPKDSDVENVVLESAVKSLYKKSGEYTIVEKFKGSTLKGKKYIPPFSYFESLNTGKFYHVLTGTFIDFATCLENGVITKDMKMICPVDEKGCFTSEVTDFSGQYVKDADKQILKNLKDRGLLVKQDSCVHSYPFCWRSDTPLLYKAVPSWFIRVESIIPQLLENNEQTYWVPSFVKDKRFANWLRDARDWAVSRNRFWGTPINLWVSEDMEEIVCPSSIAELEKLTDMKMICPVDEKGCFTSEVTDFSGQYVKDADKQILKNLKDRGLLVKQDSCVHSYPFCWRSDTPLLYKAVPSWFIRVESEDMEEIVCPASIAELEKLTDKRFANWLRDARDWAVSRNRFWGTPINLWVSEDMEEI
;
A
#
# COMPACT_ATOMS: atom_id res chain seq x y z
N MET A 1 3.77 -1.93 -3.48
CA MET A 1 3.22 -2.49 -2.22
C MET A 1 4.28 -2.44 -1.14
N PRO A 2 3.93 -2.13 0.13
CA PRO A 2 4.86 -2.34 1.24
C PRO A 2 5.13 -3.83 1.40
N TYR A 3 6.40 -4.21 1.54
CA TYR A 3 6.85 -5.59 1.51
C TYR A 3 7.82 -5.84 2.66
N SER A 4 7.57 -6.89 3.44
CA SER A 4 8.47 -7.32 4.51
C SER A 4 9.44 -8.36 3.98
N THR A 5 10.73 -8.04 3.98
CA THR A 5 11.81 -8.96 3.63
C THR A 5 12.05 -10.00 4.72
N GLY A 6 11.85 -9.64 6.00
CA GLY A 6 11.92 -10.59 7.12
C GLY A 6 10.81 -11.64 7.10
N CYS A 7 9.66 -11.34 6.48
CA CYS A 7 8.54 -12.28 6.36
C CYS A 7 8.26 -12.74 4.93
N ALA A 8 9.04 -12.28 3.94
CA ALA A 8 8.88 -12.56 2.51
C ALA A 8 7.43 -12.40 1.99
N THR A 9 6.73 -11.33 2.40
CA THR A 9 5.31 -11.13 2.02
C THR A 9 4.95 -9.66 1.85
N PRO A 10 4.01 -9.32 0.93
CA PRO A 10 3.37 -8.01 0.94
C PRO A 10 2.59 -7.80 2.24
N LEU A 11 2.47 -6.54 2.63
CA LEU A 11 1.66 -6.07 3.75
C LEU A 11 0.54 -5.14 3.24
N SER A 12 -0.49 -4.95 4.03
CA SER A 12 -1.49 -3.91 3.76
C SER A 12 -0.94 -2.51 4.06
N ASN A 13 -1.65 -1.49 3.57
CA ASN A 13 -1.41 -0.09 3.92
C ASN A 13 -1.49 0.16 5.43
N PHE A 14 -2.44 -0.46 6.13
CA PHE A 14 -2.60 -0.29 7.57
C PHE A 14 -1.51 -1.00 8.38
N GLU A 15 -1.02 -2.15 7.96
CA GLU A 15 0.11 -2.84 8.62
C GLU A 15 1.41 -2.04 8.48
N ALA A 16 1.66 -1.46 7.30
CA ALA A 16 2.82 -0.59 7.09
C ALA A 16 2.78 0.67 7.98
N GLY A 17 1.57 1.07 8.42
CA GLY A 17 1.30 2.16 9.36
C GLY A 17 1.72 1.91 10.81
N GLN A 18 1.93 0.65 11.22
CA GLN A 18 1.95 0.28 12.65
C GLN A 18 3.31 0.46 13.34
N ASN A 19 4.42 0.43 12.60
CA ASN A 19 5.76 0.40 13.19
C ASN A 19 6.70 1.37 12.46
N TYR A 20 6.46 2.67 12.60
CA TYR A 20 7.39 3.70 12.11
C TYR A 20 8.51 3.94 13.11
N LYS A 21 9.73 4.08 12.61
CA LYS A 21 10.93 4.35 13.40
C LYS A 21 11.79 5.41 12.74
N ASP A 22 12.46 6.22 13.55
CA ASP A 22 13.43 7.19 13.05
C ASP A 22 14.72 6.46 12.68
N VAL A 23 15.19 6.66 11.45
CA VAL A 23 16.40 6.03 10.92
C VAL A 23 17.32 7.04 10.26
N PRO A 24 18.64 6.87 10.41
CA PRO A 24 19.61 7.57 9.57
C PRO A 24 19.68 6.87 8.21
N ASP A 25 19.28 7.57 7.15
CA ASP A 25 19.45 7.13 5.77
C ASP A 25 20.42 8.08 5.02
N PRO A 26 21.08 7.60 3.95
CA PRO A 26 21.89 8.46 3.09
C PRO A 26 21.00 9.53 2.44
N ALA A 27 21.54 10.72 2.23
CA ALA A 27 20.91 11.78 1.44
C ALA A 27 21.85 12.12 0.27
N ALA A 28 21.52 11.63 -0.93
CA ALA A 28 22.41 11.69 -2.08
C ALA A 28 21.86 12.60 -3.18
N PHE A 29 22.70 13.51 -3.68
CA PHE A 29 22.44 14.29 -4.89
C PHE A 29 23.18 13.65 -6.06
N VAL A 30 22.43 13.12 -7.01
CA VAL A 30 22.93 12.33 -8.13
C VAL A 30 22.72 13.10 -9.43
N ALA A 31 23.73 13.09 -10.28
CA ALA A 31 23.73 13.79 -11.54
C ALA A 31 23.30 12.87 -12.70
N PHE A 32 22.54 13.44 -13.61
CA PHE A 32 22.02 12.81 -14.83
C PHE A 32 22.38 13.70 -16.02
N PRO A 33 23.51 13.44 -16.69
CA PRO A 33 23.96 14.24 -17.83
C PRO A 33 22.92 14.28 -18.95
N LEU A 34 22.67 15.45 -19.53
CA LEU A 34 21.80 15.57 -20.70
C LEU A 34 22.54 15.07 -21.95
N VAL A 35 21.85 14.30 -22.79
CA VAL A 35 22.44 13.74 -24.02
C VAL A 35 22.82 14.84 -25.01
N ASP A 36 21.91 15.81 -25.22
CA ASP A 36 22.12 16.88 -26.20
C ASP A 36 22.99 18.03 -25.67
N GLN A 37 23.26 18.06 -24.37
CA GLN A 37 23.98 19.14 -23.69
C GLN A 37 25.00 18.55 -22.70
N PRO A 38 26.17 18.07 -23.17
CA PRO A 38 27.10 17.30 -22.35
C PRO A 38 27.68 18.07 -21.15
N ASN A 39 27.75 19.41 -21.23
CA ASN A 39 28.15 20.27 -20.12
C ASN A 39 26.99 20.62 -19.17
N ARG A 40 25.82 20.01 -19.32
CA ARG A 40 24.65 20.26 -18.47
C ARG A 40 24.05 18.95 -17.98
N ARG A 41 23.74 18.89 -16.69
CA ARG A 41 23.20 17.68 -16.05
C ARG A 41 22.07 18.02 -15.08
N LEU A 42 21.05 17.19 -15.05
CA LEU A 42 19.96 17.28 -14.08
C LEU A 42 20.44 16.70 -12.76
N ILE A 43 20.11 17.35 -11.64
CA ILE A 43 20.42 16.82 -10.31
C ILE A 43 19.13 16.37 -9.65
N ALA A 44 19.09 15.10 -9.22
CA ALA A 44 18.02 14.57 -8.40
C ALA A 44 18.54 14.22 -7.00
N TRP A 45 17.66 14.31 -6.01
CA TRP A 45 17.94 13.92 -4.63
C TRP A 45 17.21 12.63 -4.28
N THR A 46 17.86 11.73 -3.55
CA THR A 46 17.26 10.48 -3.07
C THR A 46 17.78 10.07 -1.70
N THR A 47 16.90 9.43 -0.92
CA THR A 47 17.25 8.71 0.32
C THR A 47 17.40 7.20 0.14
N THR A 48 17.14 6.71 -1.08
CA THR A 48 17.16 5.29 -1.43
C THR A 48 18.04 5.04 -2.66
N PRO A 49 19.38 5.17 -2.55
CA PRO A 49 20.29 4.92 -3.67
C PRO A 49 20.08 3.57 -4.36
N TRP A 50 19.70 2.53 -3.63
CA TRP A 50 19.35 1.20 -4.14
C TRP A 50 18.24 1.18 -5.21
N THR A 51 17.45 2.24 -5.36
CA THR A 51 16.44 2.36 -6.42
C THR A 51 17.01 2.85 -7.76
N LEU A 52 18.19 3.48 -7.76
CA LEU A 52 18.82 4.04 -8.96
C LEU A 52 19.11 3.02 -10.06
N PRO A 53 19.49 1.76 -9.77
CA PRO A 53 19.60 0.71 -10.79
C PRO A 53 18.35 0.51 -11.65
N SER A 54 17.16 0.82 -11.11
CA SER A 54 15.86 0.69 -11.78
C SER A 54 15.32 2.02 -12.30
N ASN A 55 16.14 3.07 -12.39
CA ASN A 55 15.71 4.37 -12.90
C ASN A 55 15.33 4.27 -14.39
N LEU A 56 14.14 4.76 -14.76
CA LEU A 56 13.65 4.75 -16.15
C LEU A 56 13.32 6.13 -16.70
N ALA A 57 13.09 7.13 -15.84
CA ALA A 57 12.77 8.50 -16.24
C ALA A 57 13.22 9.49 -15.16
N LEU A 58 13.11 10.79 -15.44
CA LEU A 58 13.17 11.88 -14.46
C LEU A 58 11.85 12.65 -14.51
N CYS A 59 11.31 13.10 -13.38
CA CYS A 59 10.10 13.94 -13.35
C CYS A 59 10.43 15.35 -12.89
N VAL A 60 9.81 16.33 -13.55
CA VAL A 60 9.84 17.73 -13.16
C VAL A 60 8.44 18.30 -13.09
N HIS A 61 8.21 19.22 -12.16
CA HIS A 61 6.98 20.00 -12.17
C HIS A 61 6.99 21.00 -13.35
N PRO A 62 5.95 21.04 -14.22
CA PRO A 62 5.95 21.88 -15.41
C PRO A 62 6.02 23.38 -15.11
N ASP A 63 5.32 23.85 -14.07
CA ASP A 63 5.19 25.29 -13.79
C ASP A 63 6.21 25.85 -12.80
N LEU A 64 7.03 24.98 -12.17
CA LEU A 64 8.04 25.45 -11.23
C LEU A 64 9.27 25.98 -11.95
N ASP A 65 9.97 26.87 -11.27
CA ASP A 65 11.18 27.48 -11.76
C ASP A 65 12.39 26.58 -11.47
N TYR A 66 13.13 26.26 -12.53
CA TYR A 66 14.41 25.57 -12.49
C TYR A 66 15.51 26.54 -12.89
N VAL A 67 16.70 26.28 -12.39
CA VAL A 67 17.89 27.07 -12.67
C VAL A 67 19.03 26.17 -13.11
N ALA A 68 19.76 26.62 -14.14
CA ALA A 68 21.07 26.06 -14.46
C ALA A 68 22.11 26.80 -13.61
N VAL A 69 22.81 26.04 -12.78
CA VAL A 69 23.78 26.55 -11.81
C VAL A 69 25.17 26.08 -12.17
N LYS A 70 26.10 27.01 -12.38
CA LYS A 70 27.51 26.71 -12.62
C LYS A 70 28.29 26.78 -11.29
N PRO A 71 28.83 25.67 -10.77
CA PRO A 71 29.72 25.71 -9.61
C PRO A 71 31.00 26.48 -9.94
N LYS A 72 31.63 27.13 -8.95
CA LYS A 72 32.89 27.86 -9.18
C LYS A 72 34.02 26.98 -9.72
N ASP A 73 34.10 25.75 -9.24
CA ASP A 73 35.21 24.83 -9.51
C ASP A 73 34.90 23.84 -10.65
N SER A 74 33.85 24.10 -11.45
CA SER A 74 33.40 23.18 -12.50
C SER A 74 32.79 23.93 -13.68
N ASP A 75 33.16 23.50 -14.90
CA ASP A 75 32.51 23.99 -16.12
C ASP A 75 31.16 23.33 -16.41
N VAL A 76 30.80 22.30 -15.66
CA VAL A 76 29.54 21.57 -15.81
C VAL A 76 28.41 22.26 -15.03
N GLU A 77 27.32 22.56 -15.72
CA GLU A 77 26.11 23.17 -15.18
C GLU A 77 25.17 22.13 -14.55
N ASN A 78 24.74 22.40 -13.33
CA ASN A 78 23.80 21.60 -12.58
C ASN A 78 22.40 22.23 -12.68
N VAL A 79 21.45 21.52 -13.30
CA VAL A 79 20.04 21.92 -13.37
C VAL A 79 19.30 21.39 -12.15
N VAL A 80 18.72 22.30 -11.38
CA VAL A 80 17.97 22.02 -10.16
C VAL A 80 16.73 22.90 -10.07
N LEU A 81 15.77 22.47 -9.25
CA LEU A 81 14.69 23.34 -8.80
C LEU A 81 15.29 24.54 -8.05
N GLU A 82 14.82 25.76 -8.34
CA GLU A 82 15.38 27.00 -7.76
C GLU A 82 15.37 26.99 -6.22
N SER A 83 14.31 26.47 -5.61
CA SER A 83 14.20 26.34 -4.16
C SER A 83 15.17 25.31 -3.56
N ALA A 84 15.64 24.35 -4.35
CA ALA A 84 16.57 23.30 -3.91
C ALA A 84 18.05 23.70 -4.01
N VAL A 85 18.37 24.87 -4.58
CA VAL A 85 19.76 25.34 -4.75
C VAL A 85 20.51 25.40 -3.40
N LYS A 86 19.84 25.88 -2.34
CA LYS A 86 20.41 25.97 -0.99
C LYS A 86 20.69 24.61 -0.36
N SER A 87 19.93 23.59 -0.76
CA SER A 87 20.17 22.21 -0.32
C SER A 87 21.40 21.61 -0.99
N LEU A 88 21.74 22.06 -2.20
CA LEU A 88 22.93 21.64 -2.91
C LEU A 88 24.18 22.42 -2.44
N TYR A 89 24.12 23.76 -2.45
CA TYR A 89 25.24 24.65 -2.09
C TYR A 89 24.95 25.39 -0.78
N LYS A 90 25.83 25.24 0.22
CA LYS A 90 25.58 25.76 1.59
C LYS A 90 26.00 27.23 1.73
N LYS A 91 27.00 27.71 0.97
CA LYS A 91 27.54 29.07 1.10
C LYS A 91 27.24 29.94 -0.12
N SER A 92 26.95 31.20 0.13
CA SER A 92 26.84 32.22 -0.91
C SER A 92 28.19 32.37 -1.64
N GLY A 93 28.15 32.28 -2.97
CA GLY A 93 29.33 32.38 -3.82
C GLY A 93 30.01 31.05 -4.15
N GLU A 94 29.45 29.88 -3.85
CA GLU A 94 29.95 28.59 -4.38
C GLU A 94 29.56 28.37 -5.86
N TYR A 95 28.65 29.18 -6.37
CA TYR A 95 28.03 29.01 -7.68
C TYR A 95 27.56 30.32 -8.31
N THR A 96 27.27 30.28 -9.61
CA THR A 96 26.55 31.31 -10.35
C THR A 96 25.32 30.71 -11.03
N ILE A 97 24.21 31.45 -11.02
CA ILE A 97 23.01 31.06 -11.79
C ILE A 97 23.24 31.55 -13.23
N VAL A 98 23.26 30.62 -14.17
CA VAL A 98 23.47 30.89 -15.61
C VAL A 98 22.15 31.21 -16.29
N GLU A 99 21.12 30.45 -15.95
CA GLU A 99 19.83 30.48 -16.63
C GLU A 99 18.71 30.13 -15.66
N LYS A 100 17.53 30.71 -15.86
CA LYS A 100 16.29 30.39 -15.14
C LYS A 100 15.18 30.10 -16.15
N PHE A 101 14.48 28.97 -16.00
CA PHE A 101 13.45 28.52 -16.93
C PHE A 101 12.38 27.67 -16.23
N LYS A 102 11.26 27.42 -16.92
CA LYS A 102 10.16 26.56 -16.42
C LYS A 102 10.48 25.09 -16.60
N GLY A 103 10.03 24.24 -15.67
CA GLY A 103 10.22 22.78 -15.79
C GLY A 103 9.58 22.19 -17.05
N SER A 104 8.55 22.81 -17.60
CA SER A 104 7.92 22.42 -18.87
C SER A 104 8.91 22.41 -20.05
N THR A 105 9.98 23.21 -20.01
CA THR A 105 11.01 23.25 -21.07
C THR A 105 11.95 22.03 -21.02
N LEU A 106 11.95 21.29 -19.92
CA LEU A 106 12.75 20.07 -19.77
C LEU A 106 12.03 18.83 -20.31
N LYS A 107 10.70 18.89 -20.51
CA LYS A 107 9.90 17.75 -20.98
C LYS A 107 10.49 17.15 -22.27
N GLY A 108 10.66 15.84 -22.28
CA GLY A 108 11.19 15.08 -23.41
C GLY A 108 12.70 15.16 -23.60
N LYS A 109 13.44 15.91 -22.78
CA LYS A 109 14.91 15.89 -22.84
C LYS A 109 15.43 14.51 -22.44
N LYS A 110 16.41 14.01 -23.20
CA LYS A 110 17.10 12.75 -22.92
C LYS A 110 18.24 12.97 -21.94
N TYR A 111 18.46 12.00 -21.06
CA TYR A 111 19.58 11.98 -20.13
C TYR A 111 20.30 10.63 -20.12
N ILE A 112 21.53 10.61 -19.61
CA ILE A 112 22.31 9.39 -19.40
C ILE A 112 21.98 8.85 -18.01
N PRO A 113 21.40 7.64 -17.88
CA PRO A 113 21.07 7.08 -16.59
C PRO A 113 22.33 6.68 -15.79
N PRO A 114 22.25 6.62 -14.46
CA PRO A 114 23.35 6.13 -13.63
C PRO A 114 23.65 4.67 -13.95
N PHE A 115 22.64 3.86 -14.27
CA PHE A 115 22.78 2.44 -14.62
C PHE A 115 21.90 2.10 -15.81
N SER A 116 22.37 1.21 -16.68
CA SER A 116 21.69 0.81 -17.93
C SER A 116 21.32 -0.67 -17.96
N TYR A 117 21.10 -1.30 -16.80
CA TYR A 117 20.82 -2.75 -16.70
C TYR A 117 19.55 -3.20 -17.44
N PHE A 118 18.62 -2.28 -17.70
CA PHE A 118 17.33 -2.56 -18.35
C PHE A 118 17.22 -1.98 -19.76
N GLU A 119 18.34 -1.59 -20.39
CA GLU A 119 18.34 -1.03 -21.74
C GLU A 119 17.70 -1.98 -22.76
N ASN A 120 17.83 -3.30 -22.56
CA ASN A 120 17.22 -4.32 -23.41
C ASN A 120 15.68 -4.30 -23.40
N LEU A 121 15.05 -3.65 -22.42
CA LEU A 121 13.60 -3.46 -22.34
C LEU A 121 13.16 -2.09 -22.86
N ASN A 122 14.11 -1.24 -23.26
CA ASN A 122 13.81 0.12 -23.69
C ASN A 122 13.12 0.13 -25.06
N THR A 123 11.84 0.52 -25.08
CA THR A 123 11.04 0.70 -26.32
C THR A 123 11.28 2.05 -27.00
N GLY A 124 12.35 2.75 -26.64
CA GLY A 124 12.69 4.10 -27.11
C GLY A 124 12.17 5.23 -26.22
N LYS A 125 11.52 4.92 -25.10
CA LYS A 125 10.93 5.89 -24.17
C LYS A 125 11.62 6.00 -22.81
N PHE A 126 12.57 5.12 -22.49
CA PHE A 126 13.35 5.27 -21.25
C PHE A 126 14.25 6.51 -21.32
N TYR A 127 14.66 6.98 -20.16
CA TYR A 127 15.66 8.03 -19.96
C TYR A 127 15.28 9.39 -20.55
N HIS A 128 13.98 9.70 -20.49
CA HIS A 128 13.43 11.01 -20.81
C HIS A 128 12.92 11.71 -19.56
N VAL A 129 12.92 13.05 -19.60
CA VAL A 129 12.27 13.87 -18.59
C VAL A 129 10.77 13.94 -18.86
N LEU A 130 9.97 13.56 -17.87
CA LEU A 130 8.52 13.67 -17.84
C LEU A 130 8.10 14.91 -17.03
N THR A 131 6.87 15.36 -17.27
CA THR A 131 6.23 16.39 -16.45
C THR A 131 5.18 15.76 -15.57
N ALA A 132 5.26 16.01 -14.26
CA ALA A 132 4.26 15.57 -13.29
C ALA A 132 3.88 16.73 -12.37
N LEU A 133 2.57 16.90 -12.14
CA LEU A 133 2.04 17.85 -11.16
C LEU A 133 2.12 17.22 -9.77
N CYS A 134 3.34 17.07 -9.25
CA CYS A 134 3.57 16.60 -7.90
C CYS A 134 3.70 17.80 -6.95
N VAL A 135 2.95 17.79 -5.86
CA VAL A 135 3.19 18.74 -4.77
C VAL A 135 4.50 18.36 -4.08
N HIS A 136 5.41 19.32 -3.99
CA HIS A 136 6.67 19.12 -3.31
C HIS A 136 6.46 19.21 -1.80
N PRO A 137 6.78 18.18 -1.01
CA PRO A 137 6.40 18.10 0.40
C PRO A 137 6.96 19.25 1.26
N ASP A 138 8.18 19.70 0.96
CA ASP A 138 8.87 20.70 1.78
C ASP A 138 8.59 22.16 1.41
N LEU A 139 7.93 22.40 0.27
CA LEU A 139 7.66 23.77 -0.15
C LEU A 139 6.42 24.33 0.53
N ASP A 140 6.42 25.64 0.72
CA ASP A 140 5.30 26.38 1.27
C ASP A 140 4.29 26.67 0.16
N TYR A 141 3.03 26.38 0.45
CA TYR A 141 1.89 26.65 -0.38
C TYR A 141 0.92 27.55 0.39
N VAL A 142 0.10 28.28 -0.35
CA VAL A 142 -0.93 29.15 0.21
C VAL A 142 -2.23 28.97 -0.54
N ALA A 143 -3.35 29.01 0.20
CA ALA A 143 -4.66 29.21 -0.38
C ALA A 143 -4.83 30.72 -0.66
N VAL A 144 -5.05 31.07 -1.92
CA VAL A 144 -5.22 32.44 -2.37
C VAL A 144 -6.63 32.61 -2.92
N LYS A 145 -7.39 33.55 -2.37
CA LYS A 145 -8.70 33.93 -2.89
C LYS A 145 -8.55 35.19 -3.76
N PRO A 146 -8.71 35.11 -5.10
CA PRO A 146 -8.75 36.29 -5.95
C PRO A 146 -9.95 37.18 -5.59
N LYS A 147 -9.82 38.49 -5.75
CA LYS A 147 -10.89 39.45 -5.40
C LYS A 147 -12.17 39.25 -6.22
N ASP A 148 -12.02 38.79 -7.46
CA ASP A 148 -13.11 38.57 -8.41
C ASP A 148 -13.57 37.09 -8.48
N SER A 149 -13.18 36.26 -7.51
CA SER A 149 -13.54 34.84 -7.50
C SER A 149 -13.84 34.32 -6.10
N ASP A 150 -14.89 33.51 -5.99
CA ASP A 150 -15.19 32.80 -4.75
C ASP A 150 -14.35 31.52 -4.55
N VAL A 151 -13.49 31.19 -5.51
CA VAL A 151 -12.66 29.98 -5.49
C VAL A 151 -11.28 30.28 -4.90
N GLU A 152 -10.91 29.52 -3.87
CA GLU A 152 -9.56 29.53 -3.29
C GLU A 152 -8.61 28.68 -4.14
N ASN A 153 -7.56 29.31 -4.65
CA ASN A 153 -6.53 28.65 -5.43
C ASN A 153 -5.38 28.27 -4.50
N VAL A 154 -5.08 26.98 -4.42
CA VAL A 154 -3.89 26.51 -3.72
C VAL A 154 -2.69 26.63 -4.66
N VAL A 155 -1.77 27.53 -4.33
CA VAL A 155 -0.59 27.82 -5.15
C VAL A 155 0.67 27.78 -4.31
N LEU A 156 1.81 27.58 -4.96
CA LEU A 156 3.11 27.71 -4.30
C LEU A 156 3.26 29.15 -3.77
N GLU A 157 3.70 29.33 -2.52
CA GLU A 157 3.81 30.65 -1.90
C GLU A 157 4.72 31.60 -2.71
N SER A 158 5.81 31.07 -3.24
CA SER A 158 6.75 31.82 -4.08
C SER A 158 6.16 32.21 -5.45
N ALA A 159 5.12 31.53 -5.94
CA ALA A 159 4.47 31.82 -7.21
C ALA A 159 3.42 32.95 -7.11
N VAL A 160 2.94 33.28 -5.91
CA VAL A 160 1.83 34.24 -5.68
C VAL A 160 2.09 35.60 -6.34
N LYS A 161 3.28 36.17 -6.14
CA LYS A 161 3.65 37.49 -6.69
C LYS A 161 3.71 37.51 -8.23
N SER A 162 3.96 36.35 -8.84
CA SER A 162 4.00 36.22 -10.30
C SER A 162 2.59 36.06 -10.90
N LEU A 163 1.69 35.41 -10.16
CA LEU A 163 0.32 35.13 -10.57
C LEU A 163 -0.60 36.34 -10.38
N TYR A 164 -0.37 37.14 -9.34
CA TYR A 164 -1.17 38.32 -9.01
C TYR A 164 -0.29 39.56 -8.99
N LYS A 165 -0.30 40.31 -10.11
CA LYS A 165 0.70 41.36 -10.38
C LYS A 165 0.41 42.66 -9.64
N LYS A 166 -0.84 42.95 -9.26
CA LYS A 166 -1.19 44.18 -8.52
C LYS A 166 -1.54 43.88 -7.07
N SER A 167 -1.05 44.75 -6.17
CA SER A 167 -1.41 44.74 -4.76
C SER A 167 -2.91 44.93 -4.59
N GLY A 168 -3.59 43.98 -3.94
CA GLY A 168 -5.04 44.03 -3.68
C GLY A 168 -5.91 43.18 -4.64
N GLU A 169 -5.33 42.44 -5.58
CA GLU A 169 -6.06 41.50 -6.46
C GLU A 169 -6.44 40.18 -5.76
N TYR A 170 -5.93 39.93 -4.55
CA TYR A 170 -6.11 38.67 -3.84
C TYR A 170 -5.96 38.81 -2.32
N THR A 171 -6.48 37.83 -1.59
CA THR A 171 -6.22 37.62 -0.16
C THR A 171 -5.60 36.24 0.07
N ILE A 172 -4.60 36.16 0.94
CA ILE A 172 -4.08 34.86 1.41
C ILE A 172 -4.99 34.39 2.53
N VAL A 173 -5.63 33.25 2.33
CA VAL A 173 -6.59 32.65 3.27
C VAL A 173 -5.87 31.77 4.28
N GLU A 174 -4.97 30.92 3.80
CA GLU A 174 -4.27 29.94 4.62
C GLU A 174 -2.86 29.68 4.06
N LYS A 175 -1.91 29.32 4.93
CA LYS A 175 -0.59 28.83 4.53
C LYS A 175 -0.39 27.42 5.04
N PHE A 176 0.21 26.56 4.23
CA PHE A 176 0.45 25.17 4.57
C PHE A 176 1.66 24.60 3.83
N LYS A 177 2.26 23.55 4.39
CA LYS A 177 3.34 22.81 3.73
C LYS A 177 2.77 21.91 2.63
N GLY A 178 3.52 21.68 1.56
CA GLY A 178 3.10 20.75 0.51
C GLY A 178 2.81 19.34 1.04
N SER A 179 3.50 18.92 2.11
CA SER A 179 3.25 17.66 2.81
C SER A 179 1.80 17.51 3.30
N THR A 180 1.12 18.61 3.65
CA THR A 180 -0.26 18.60 4.15
C THR A 180 -1.30 18.66 3.04
N LEU A 181 -0.87 18.79 1.77
CA LEU A 181 -1.78 18.78 0.62
C LEU A 181 -1.99 17.37 0.07
N LYS A 182 -1.17 16.39 0.44
CA LYS A 182 -1.30 15.00 -0.02
C LYS A 182 -2.72 14.49 0.18
N GLY A 183 -3.34 14.01 -0.88
CA GLY A 183 -4.68 13.42 -0.85
C GLY A 183 -5.83 14.42 -0.89
N LYS A 184 -5.59 15.74 -0.78
CA LYS A 184 -6.64 16.75 -0.94
C LYS A 184 -7.21 16.69 -2.37
N LYS A 185 -8.53 16.80 -2.48
CA LYS A 185 -9.22 16.92 -3.77
C LYS A 185 -9.07 18.34 -4.30
N TYR A 186 -8.86 18.48 -5.60
CA TYR A 186 -8.87 19.77 -6.28
C TYR A 186 -9.96 19.79 -7.36
N ILE A 187 -10.43 20.99 -7.71
CA ILE A 187 -11.35 21.18 -8.83
C ILE A 187 -10.50 21.31 -10.10
N PRO A 188 -10.67 20.43 -11.11
CA PRO A 188 -9.90 20.54 -12.34
C PRO A 188 -10.25 21.83 -13.09
N PRO A 189 -9.29 22.48 -13.78
CA PRO A 189 -9.55 23.71 -14.55
C PRO A 189 -10.57 23.54 -15.69
N PHE A 190 -10.80 22.30 -16.13
CA PHE A 190 -11.73 21.94 -17.19
C PHE A 190 -12.52 20.68 -16.82
N SER A 191 -13.82 20.67 -17.09
CA SER A 191 -14.76 19.58 -16.75
C SER A 191 -14.82 18.45 -17.79
N TYR A 192 -13.87 18.39 -18.73
CA TYR A 192 -13.93 17.47 -19.89
C TYR A 192 -14.07 15.99 -19.52
N PHE A 193 -13.63 15.59 -18.31
CA PHE A 193 -13.69 14.21 -17.82
C PHE A 193 -14.53 14.06 -16.55
N GLU A 194 -15.41 15.03 -16.27
CA GLU A 194 -16.27 14.98 -15.08
C GLU A 194 -17.26 13.81 -15.12
N SER A 195 -17.70 13.40 -16.32
CA SER A 195 -18.51 12.19 -16.54
C SER A 195 -17.77 10.88 -16.22
N LEU A 196 -16.44 10.90 -16.17
CA LEU A 196 -15.61 9.75 -15.79
C LEU A 196 -15.17 9.82 -14.32
N ASN A 197 -15.56 10.88 -13.60
CA ASN A 197 -15.11 11.11 -12.24
C ASN A 197 -15.81 10.17 -11.24
N THR A 198 -15.21 9.02 -10.97
CA THR A 198 -15.69 8.06 -9.95
C THR A 198 -15.32 8.46 -8.52
N GLY A 199 -15.00 9.74 -8.27
CA GLY A 199 -14.57 10.25 -6.96
C GLY A 199 -13.12 9.95 -6.58
N LYS A 200 -12.36 9.29 -7.48
CA LYS A 200 -10.93 8.94 -7.35
C LYS A 200 -9.98 9.86 -8.14
N PHE A 201 -10.52 10.73 -8.99
CA PHE A 201 -9.75 11.65 -9.80
C PHE A 201 -9.54 12.97 -9.04
N TYR A 202 -8.57 13.77 -9.50
CA TYR A 202 -8.29 15.11 -8.99
C TYR A 202 -7.81 15.15 -7.53
N HIS A 203 -6.87 14.28 -7.18
CA HIS A 203 -6.19 14.32 -5.88
C HIS A 203 -4.77 14.84 -6.01
N VAL A 204 -4.35 15.60 -5.02
CA VAL A 204 -2.97 16.08 -4.90
C VAL A 204 -2.04 14.92 -4.51
N LEU A 205 -1.09 14.60 -5.38
CA LEU A 205 -0.01 13.66 -5.10
C LEU A 205 1.19 14.40 -4.53
N THR A 206 1.82 13.85 -3.49
CA THR A 206 3.12 14.32 -2.99
C THR A 206 4.18 13.26 -3.24
N GLY A 207 5.31 13.67 -3.82
CA GLY A 207 6.42 12.77 -4.08
C GLY A 207 7.45 13.36 -5.04
N THR A 208 8.71 12.97 -4.85
CA THR A 208 9.85 13.20 -5.77
C THR A 208 10.24 11.92 -6.51
N PHE A 209 9.54 10.81 -6.28
CA PHE A 209 9.74 9.55 -6.98
C PHE A 209 8.77 9.46 -8.16
N ILE A 210 9.29 9.00 -9.29
CA ILE A 210 8.45 8.61 -10.43
C ILE A 210 7.75 7.33 -10.03
N ASP A 211 6.44 7.39 -9.94
CA ASP A 211 5.63 6.23 -9.67
C ASP A 211 5.32 5.46 -10.95
N PHE A 212 4.94 4.20 -10.75
CA PHE A 212 4.50 3.30 -11.81
C PHE A 212 3.38 3.93 -12.66
N ALA A 213 2.48 4.70 -12.05
CA ALA A 213 1.38 5.37 -12.73
C ALA A 213 1.88 6.44 -13.73
N THR A 214 2.78 7.33 -13.31
CA THR A 214 3.36 8.36 -14.19
C THR A 214 4.09 7.74 -15.37
N CYS A 215 4.86 6.68 -15.13
CA CYS A 215 5.52 5.94 -16.21
C CYS A 215 4.52 5.30 -17.18
N LEU A 216 3.42 4.73 -16.67
CA LEU A 216 2.39 4.09 -17.48
C LEU A 216 1.61 5.12 -18.32
N GLU A 217 1.22 6.24 -17.72
CA GLU A 217 0.50 7.33 -18.40
C GLU A 217 1.33 7.98 -19.51
N ASN A 218 2.64 8.08 -19.33
CA ASN A 218 3.55 8.59 -20.36
C ASN A 218 4.03 7.48 -21.33
N GLY A 219 3.59 6.25 -21.13
CA GLY A 219 3.95 5.08 -21.92
C GLY A 219 5.44 4.73 -21.87
N VAL A 220 6.16 5.17 -20.82
CA VAL A 220 7.53 4.70 -20.53
C VAL A 220 7.51 3.20 -20.25
N ILE A 221 6.46 2.75 -19.56
CA ILE A 221 6.17 1.34 -19.33
C ILE A 221 4.79 1.02 -19.92
N THR A 222 4.57 -0.24 -20.29
CA THR A 222 3.26 -0.74 -20.74
C THR A 222 2.78 -1.88 -19.83
N LYS A 223 1.48 -2.22 -19.89
CA LYS A 223 0.89 -3.27 -19.03
C LYS A 223 1.41 -4.67 -19.37
N ASP A 224 1.76 -4.88 -20.63
CA ASP A 224 2.28 -6.11 -21.24
C ASP A 224 3.81 -6.24 -21.13
N MET A 225 4.50 -5.16 -20.76
CA MET A 225 5.95 -5.20 -20.58
C MET A 225 6.33 -5.97 -19.30
N LYS A 226 7.44 -6.70 -19.36
CA LYS A 226 8.05 -7.31 -18.16
C LYS A 226 8.25 -6.25 -17.08
N MET A 227 7.64 -6.46 -15.92
CA MET A 227 7.78 -5.58 -14.77
C MET A 227 9.25 -5.49 -14.34
N ILE A 228 9.75 -4.26 -14.23
CA ILE A 228 11.11 -3.99 -13.76
C ILE A 228 11.09 -3.88 -12.23
N CYS A 229 11.48 -4.98 -11.58
CA CYS A 229 11.69 -5.03 -10.13
C CYS A 229 12.82 -6.01 -9.81
N PRO A 230 14.09 -5.58 -9.88
CA PRO A 230 15.24 -6.48 -9.75
C PRO A 230 15.58 -6.78 -8.30
N VAL A 231 14.56 -7.01 -7.47
CA VAL A 231 14.70 -7.28 -6.04
C VAL A 231 13.86 -8.50 -5.73
N ASP A 232 14.50 -9.54 -5.19
CA ASP A 232 13.85 -10.81 -4.86
C ASP A 232 12.96 -10.70 -3.59
N GLU A 233 12.49 -11.85 -3.09
CA GLU A 233 11.66 -11.94 -1.88
C GLU A 233 12.42 -11.67 -0.58
N LYS A 234 13.75 -11.77 -0.59
CA LYS A 234 14.62 -11.48 0.55
C LYS A 234 15.09 -10.03 0.57
N GLY A 235 14.74 -9.25 -0.45
CA GLY A 235 15.22 -7.89 -0.61
C GLY A 235 16.64 -7.83 -1.18
N CYS A 236 17.10 -8.88 -1.85
CA CYS A 236 18.39 -8.93 -2.51
C CYS A 236 18.26 -8.63 -4.00
N PHE A 237 19.27 -8.01 -4.61
CA PHE A 237 19.28 -7.76 -6.04
C PHE A 237 19.32 -9.05 -6.86
N THR A 238 18.54 -9.12 -7.93
CA THR A 238 18.54 -10.24 -8.88
C THR A 238 19.75 -10.19 -9.82
N SER A 239 19.88 -11.18 -10.70
CA SER A 239 20.99 -11.25 -11.68
C SER A 239 20.96 -10.15 -12.73
N GLU A 240 19.81 -9.46 -12.93
CA GLU A 240 19.74 -8.31 -13.83
C GLU A 240 20.60 -7.13 -13.37
N VAL A 241 20.79 -6.95 -12.06
CA VAL A 241 21.66 -5.90 -11.50
C VAL A 241 23.02 -6.51 -11.20
N THR A 242 23.88 -6.56 -12.21
CA THR A 242 25.13 -7.36 -12.19
C THR A 242 26.10 -6.93 -11.08
N ASP A 243 26.28 -5.62 -10.89
CA ASP A 243 27.32 -5.10 -9.98
C ASP A 243 26.99 -5.33 -8.50
N PHE A 244 25.71 -5.55 -8.18
CA PHE A 244 25.22 -5.70 -6.80
C PHE A 244 24.44 -7.00 -6.60
N SER A 245 24.55 -7.95 -7.53
CA SER A 245 23.74 -9.17 -7.55
C SER A 245 23.89 -9.98 -6.26
N GLY A 246 22.76 -10.45 -5.72
CA GLY A 246 22.68 -11.20 -4.47
C GLY A 246 22.86 -10.36 -3.20
N GLN A 247 23.15 -9.06 -3.30
CA GLN A 247 23.30 -8.20 -2.13
C GLN A 247 21.95 -7.65 -1.65
N TYR A 248 21.76 -7.59 -0.35
CA TYR A 248 20.61 -6.91 0.26
C TYR A 248 20.63 -5.42 -0.08
N VAL A 249 19.49 -4.86 -0.50
CA VAL A 249 19.42 -3.50 -1.08
C VAL A 249 19.99 -2.40 -0.18
N LYS A 250 19.78 -2.48 1.14
CA LYS A 250 20.30 -1.47 2.08
C LYS A 250 21.81 -1.60 2.29
N ASP A 251 22.37 -2.80 2.16
CA ASP A 251 23.83 -3.01 2.25
C ASP A 251 24.53 -2.52 0.98
N ALA A 252 23.85 -2.62 -0.16
CA ALA A 252 24.32 -2.15 -1.45
C ALA A 252 24.41 -0.62 -1.57
N ASP A 253 23.66 0.16 -0.77
CA ASP A 253 23.66 1.63 -0.83
C ASP A 253 25.08 2.22 -0.77
N LYS A 254 25.96 1.68 0.09
CA LYS A 254 27.35 2.13 0.20
C LYS A 254 28.15 1.91 -1.09
N GLN A 255 27.95 0.76 -1.75
CA GLN A 255 28.65 0.40 -2.98
C GLN A 255 28.11 1.19 -4.18
N ILE A 256 26.80 1.43 -4.21
CA ILE A 256 26.15 2.28 -5.22
C ILE A 256 26.69 3.70 -5.12
N LEU A 257 26.74 4.29 -3.93
CA LEU A 257 27.28 5.64 -3.73
C LEU A 257 28.76 5.72 -4.11
N LYS A 258 29.55 4.69 -3.79
CA LYS A 258 30.95 4.59 -4.24
C LYS A 258 31.06 4.56 -5.76
N ASN A 259 30.27 3.71 -6.44
CA ASN A 259 30.25 3.62 -7.91
C ASN A 259 29.89 4.98 -8.55
N LEU A 260 28.86 5.66 -8.04
CA LEU A 260 28.46 6.99 -8.52
C LEU A 260 29.56 8.03 -8.30
N LYS A 261 30.27 7.97 -7.17
CA LYS A 261 31.40 8.85 -6.87
C LYS A 261 32.57 8.62 -7.82
N ASP A 262 32.95 7.36 -8.02
CA ASP A 262 34.07 6.97 -8.88
C ASP A 262 33.81 7.38 -10.35
N ARG A 263 32.54 7.47 -10.75
CA ARG A 263 32.10 7.95 -12.08
C ARG A 263 31.79 9.45 -12.14
N GLY A 264 31.99 10.22 -11.06
CA GLY A 264 31.73 11.66 -11.01
C GLY A 264 30.24 12.05 -11.10
N LEU A 265 29.33 11.10 -10.85
CA LEU A 265 27.88 11.29 -10.86
C LEU A 265 27.33 11.66 -9.47
N LEU A 266 28.06 11.40 -8.40
CA LEU A 266 27.68 11.82 -7.05
C LEU A 266 28.11 13.28 -6.80
N VAL A 267 27.15 14.19 -6.75
CA VAL A 267 27.43 15.64 -6.58
C VAL A 267 27.61 15.99 -5.11
N LYS A 268 26.78 15.42 -4.25
CA LYS A 268 26.82 15.64 -2.81
C LYS A 268 26.25 14.44 -2.08
N GLN A 269 26.88 14.11 -0.96
CA GLN A 269 26.43 13.09 -0.03
C GLN A 269 26.29 13.71 1.35
N ASP A 270 25.15 13.52 1.98
CA ASP A 270 24.84 13.89 3.36
C ASP A 270 24.11 12.71 4.03
N SER A 271 23.68 12.88 5.27
CA SER A 271 22.79 11.94 5.97
C SER A 271 21.57 12.66 6.49
N CYS A 272 20.40 12.03 6.43
CA CYS A 272 19.19 12.57 7.03
C CYS A 272 18.57 11.55 7.99
N VAL A 273 18.02 12.06 9.09
CA VAL A 273 17.17 11.26 9.99
C VAL A 273 15.73 11.55 9.64
N HIS A 274 14.96 10.49 9.37
CA HIS A 274 13.55 10.58 9.05
C HIS A 274 12.79 9.34 9.53
N SER A 275 11.47 9.47 9.63
CA SER A 275 10.61 8.36 10.01
C SER A 275 10.39 7.41 8.82
N TYR A 276 10.75 6.15 8.99
CA TYR A 276 10.66 5.11 7.96
C TYR A 276 9.82 3.93 8.46
N PRO A 277 9.04 3.26 7.59
CA PRO A 277 8.20 2.15 8.02
C PRO A 277 8.99 0.84 8.18
N PHE A 278 8.73 0.12 9.26
CA PHE A 278 9.28 -1.18 9.58
C PHE A 278 8.20 -2.25 9.63
N CYS A 279 8.58 -3.50 9.42
CA CYS A 279 7.70 -4.63 9.64
C CYS A 279 7.30 -4.67 11.12
N TRP A 280 6.00 -4.71 11.38
CA TRP A 280 5.43 -4.76 12.75
C TRP A 280 5.72 -6.08 13.48
N ARG A 281 6.23 -7.11 12.77
CA ARG A 281 6.59 -8.43 13.31
C ARG A 281 8.08 -8.67 13.41
N SER A 282 8.83 -8.36 12.36
CA SER A 282 10.25 -8.73 12.24
C SER A 282 11.21 -7.57 12.50
N ASP A 283 10.69 -6.35 12.68
CA ASP A 283 11.50 -5.13 12.83
C ASP A 283 12.53 -4.91 11.71
N THR A 284 12.26 -5.48 10.52
CA THR A 284 13.04 -5.23 9.30
C THR A 284 12.46 -4.01 8.56
N PRO A 285 13.29 -3.12 7.98
CA PRO A 285 12.79 -2.01 7.16
C PRO A 285 11.89 -2.52 6.03
N LEU A 286 10.75 -1.87 5.79
CA LEU A 286 9.88 -2.24 4.68
C LEU A 286 10.41 -1.71 3.36
N LEU A 287 10.26 -2.51 2.30
CA LEU A 287 10.56 -2.08 0.94
C LEU A 287 9.25 -1.84 0.19
N TYR A 288 9.20 -0.79 -0.62
CA TYR A 288 8.11 -0.63 -1.58
C TYR A 288 8.53 -1.26 -2.90
N LYS A 289 7.95 -2.43 -3.23
CA LYS A 289 8.20 -3.14 -4.50
C LYS A 289 6.89 -3.54 -5.19
N ALA A 290 6.99 -3.82 -6.48
CA ALA A 290 5.89 -4.43 -7.24
C ALA A 290 5.85 -5.92 -6.95
N VAL A 291 4.69 -6.42 -6.51
CA VAL A 291 4.42 -7.84 -6.28
C VAL A 291 2.97 -8.13 -6.68
N PRO A 292 2.69 -9.29 -7.29
CA PRO A 292 1.32 -9.73 -7.51
C PRO A 292 0.62 -9.90 -6.14
N SER A 293 -0.61 -9.41 -6.04
CA SER A 293 -1.39 -9.46 -4.80
C SER A 293 -2.88 -9.42 -5.13
N TRP A 294 -3.68 -10.10 -4.30
CA TRP A 294 -5.14 -10.01 -4.32
C TRP A 294 -5.60 -8.86 -3.42
N PHE A 295 -6.56 -8.09 -3.92
CA PHE A 295 -7.10 -6.91 -3.24
C PHE A 295 -8.62 -7.00 -3.10
N ILE A 296 -9.14 -6.55 -1.95
CA ILE A 296 -10.54 -6.20 -1.79
C ILE A 296 -10.70 -4.73 -2.19
N ARG A 297 -11.68 -4.45 -3.05
CA ARG A 297 -11.99 -3.09 -3.51
C ARG A 297 -12.68 -2.31 -2.39
N VAL A 298 -11.90 -1.59 -1.60
CA VAL A 298 -12.39 -0.80 -0.46
C VAL A 298 -12.78 0.61 -0.90
N GLU A 299 -12.08 1.17 -1.87
CA GLU A 299 -12.26 2.57 -2.25
C GLU A 299 -13.68 2.89 -2.73
N SER A 300 -14.37 1.93 -3.36
CA SER A 300 -15.75 2.11 -3.81
C SER A 300 -16.78 2.09 -2.67
N ILE A 301 -16.43 1.55 -1.51
CA ILE A 301 -17.35 1.43 -0.36
C ILE A 301 -17.03 2.42 0.77
N ILE A 302 -16.06 3.32 0.59
CA ILE A 302 -15.71 4.36 1.59
C ILE A 302 -16.93 5.18 2.05
N PRO A 303 -17.84 5.64 1.18
CA PRO A 303 -19.03 6.39 1.61
C PRO A 303 -19.89 5.59 2.60
N GLN A 304 -20.13 4.31 2.30
CA GLN A 304 -20.89 3.40 3.18
C GLN A 304 -20.17 3.16 4.51
N LEU A 305 -18.85 2.97 4.48
CA LEU A 305 -18.06 2.77 5.70
C LEU A 305 -18.12 3.99 6.63
N LEU A 306 -18.13 5.21 6.07
CA LEU A 306 -18.25 6.45 6.84
C LEU A 306 -19.66 6.60 7.43
N GLU A 307 -20.70 6.35 6.63
CA GLU A 307 -22.08 6.37 7.10
C GLU A 307 -22.29 5.37 8.25
N ASN A 308 -21.78 4.15 8.11
CA ASN A 308 -21.90 3.12 9.15
C ASN A 308 -21.09 3.51 10.40
N ASN A 309 -19.91 4.12 10.24
CA ASN A 309 -19.14 4.65 11.36
C ASN A 309 -19.88 5.79 12.09
N GLU A 310 -20.60 6.66 11.38
CA GLU A 310 -21.45 7.71 11.97
C GLU A 310 -22.60 7.14 12.81
N GLN A 311 -23.15 5.99 12.43
CA GLN A 311 -24.20 5.31 13.20
C GLN A 311 -23.67 4.59 14.45
N THR A 312 -22.36 4.35 14.51
CA THR A 312 -21.71 3.62 15.60
C THR A 312 -21.42 4.52 16.81
N TYR A 313 -21.63 3.99 18.01
CA TYR A 313 -21.28 4.66 19.27
C TYR A 313 -19.86 4.25 19.71
N TRP A 314 -18.99 5.24 19.92
CA TRP A 314 -17.60 5.04 20.32
C TRP A 314 -17.31 5.79 21.61
N VAL A 315 -16.55 5.14 22.50
CA VAL A 315 -15.95 5.77 23.67
C VAL A 315 -14.44 5.61 23.57
N PRO A 316 -13.67 6.71 23.48
CA PRO A 316 -14.08 8.12 23.45
C PRO A 316 -14.52 8.60 22.05
N SER A 317 -15.44 9.57 21.99
CA SER A 317 -16.07 10.06 20.75
C SER A 317 -15.07 10.60 19.71
N PHE A 318 -13.99 11.26 20.14
CA PHE A 318 -13.00 11.82 19.22
C PHE A 318 -12.31 10.76 18.35
N VAL A 319 -12.28 9.49 18.78
CA VAL A 319 -11.69 8.39 17.99
C VAL A 319 -12.52 8.14 16.74
N LYS A 320 -13.84 8.12 16.87
CA LYS A 320 -14.78 8.00 15.75
C LYS A 320 -14.62 9.17 14.78
N ASP A 321 -14.77 10.39 15.28
CA ASP A 321 -14.93 11.58 14.44
C ASP A 321 -13.63 12.00 13.74
N LYS A 322 -12.48 11.68 14.37
CA LYS A 322 -11.15 12.05 13.87
C LYS A 322 -10.35 10.83 13.45
N ARG A 323 -9.84 10.03 14.39
CA ARG A 323 -8.84 8.99 14.08
C ARG A 323 -9.36 7.97 13.07
N PHE A 324 -10.51 7.37 13.35
CA PHE A 324 -11.06 6.30 12.52
C PHE A 324 -11.74 6.85 11.26
N ALA A 325 -12.53 7.93 11.34
CA ALA A 325 -13.13 8.54 10.15
C ALA A 325 -12.09 9.11 9.17
N ASN A 326 -11.01 9.73 9.65
CA ASN A 326 -9.91 10.16 8.75
C ASN A 326 -9.26 8.95 8.09
N TRP A 327 -9.00 7.87 8.86
CA TRP A 327 -8.43 6.64 8.33
C TRP A 327 -9.33 5.99 7.26
N LEU A 328 -10.65 5.97 7.46
CA LEU A 328 -11.62 5.46 6.47
C LEU A 328 -11.63 6.32 5.20
N ARG A 329 -11.59 7.66 5.32
CA ARG A 329 -11.55 8.58 4.16
C ARG A 329 -10.30 8.38 3.30
N ASP A 330 -9.17 8.08 3.94
CA ASP A 330 -7.89 7.89 3.28
C ASP A 330 -7.60 6.42 2.93
N ALA A 331 -8.56 5.52 3.15
CA ALA A 331 -8.42 4.11 2.85
C ALA A 331 -8.09 3.88 1.35
N ARG A 332 -7.37 2.79 1.11
CA ARG A 332 -7.02 2.28 -0.23
C ARG A 332 -7.48 0.83 -0.30
N ASP A 333 -7.53 0.29 -1.52
CA ASP A 333 -7.87 -1.11 -1.72
C ASP A 333 -7.00 -2.03 -0.84
N TRP A 334 -7.67 -2.98 -0.18
CA TRP A 334 -7.06 -3.77 0.88
C TRP A 334 -6.39 -5.00 0.30
N ALA A 335 -5.05 -5.03 0.35
CA ALA A 335 -4.28 -6.23 0.05
C ALA A 335 -4.48 -7.34 1.09
N VAL A 336 -5.12 -8.43 0.67
CA VAL A 336 -5.49 -9.56 1.54
C VAL A 336 -4.58 -10.78 1.37
N SER A 337 -3.97 -10.97 0.20
CA SER A 337 -3.06 -12.10 -0.02
C SER A 337 -1.77 -11.96 0.77
N ARG A 338 -1.31 -13.07 1.34
CA ARG A 338 -0.03 -13.19 2.04
C ARG A 338 0.69 -14.43 1.52
N ASN A 339 1.99 -14.30 1.23
CA ASN A 339 2.83 -15.41 0.80
C ASN A 339 3.29 -16.20 2.04
N ARG A 340 2.34 -16.88 2.71
CA ARG A 340 2.56 -17.54 4.00
C ARG A 340 1.92 -18.93 4.00
N PHE A 341 2.48 -19.80 4.84
CA PHE A 341 2.03 -21.19 4.96
C PHE A 341 0.93 -21.39 6.00
N TRP A 342 0.97 -20.60 7.09
CA TRP A 342 -0.02 -20.69 8.17
C TRP A 342 -1.01 -19.53 8.09
N GLY A 343 -2.26 -19.87 7.76
CA GLY A 343 -3.37 -18.93 7.64
C GLY A 343 -4.55 -19.57 6.93
N THR A 344 -5.65 -18.83 6.82
CA THR A 344 -6.78 -19.25 5.98
C THR A 344 -6.38 -19.16 4.50
N PRO A 345 -6.45 -20.25 3.72
CA PRO A 345 -6.17 -20.19 2.29
C PRO A 345 -7.12 -19.22 1.58
N ILE A 346 -6.63 -18.56 0.54
CA ILE A 346 -7.51 -17.84 -0.40
C ILE A 346 -8.16 -18.89 -1.30
N ASN A 347 -9.48 -18.93 -1.29
CA ASN A 347 -10.29 -19.96 -1.92
C ASN A 347 -10.46 -19.73 -3.44
N LEU A 348 -9.35 -19.52 -4.16
CA LEU A 348 -9.34 -19.28 -5.60
C LEU A 348 -8.59 -20.41 -6.32
N TRP A 349 -9.29 -21.07 -7.23
CA TRP A 349 -8.73 -22.01 -8.19
C TRP A 349 -8.62 -21.31 -9.52
N VAL A 350 -7.47 -21.44 -10.17
CA VAL A 350 -7.15 -20.68 -11.37
C VAL A 350 -6.55 -21.62 -12.41
N SER A 351 -6.93 -21.45 -13.67
CA SER A 351 -6.32 -22.14 -14.81
C SER A 351 -4.85 -21.74 -14.98
N GLU A 352 -4.07 -22.57 -15.69
CA GLU A 352 -2.65 -22.28 -15.92
C GLU A 352 -2.40 -20.98 -16.71
N ASP A 353 -3.34 -20.61 -17.59
CA ASP A 353 -3.32 -19.37 -18.38
C ASP A 353 -3.95 -18.16 -17.67
N MET A 354 -4.48 -18.34 -16.46
CA MET A 354 -5.18 -17.32 -15.67
C MET A 354 -6.47 -16.77 -16.31
N GLU A 355 -7.03 -17.43 -17.33
CA GLU A 355 -8.28 -17.00 -17.96
C GLU A 355 -9.53 -17.41 -17.17
N GLU A 356 -9.47 -18.55 -16.48
CA GLU A 356 -10.56 -19.06 -15.64
C GLU A 356 -10.18 -18.95 -14.16
N ILE A 357 -11.06 -18.33 -13.37
CA ILE A 357 -10.92 -18.20 -11.92
C ILE A 357 -12.23 -18.67 -11.27
N VAL A 358 -12.15 -19.72 -10.46
CA VAL A 358 -13.29 -20.28 -9.72
C VAL A 358 -13.11 -20.02 -8.23
N CYS A 359 -14.16 -19.51 -7.58
CA CYS A 359 -14.20 -19.23 -6.14
C CYS A 359 -15.36 -19.98 -5.48
N PRO A 360 -15.19 -21.26 -5.10
CA PRO A 360 -16.18 -22.01 -4.34
C PRO A 360 -16.61 -21.23 -3.09
N SER A 361 -17.92 -21.09 -2.93
CA SER A 361 -18.56 -20.36 -1.83
C SER A 361 -18.66 -21.18 -0.55
N SER A 362 -18.48 -22.51 -0.64
CA SER A 362 -18.61 -23.43 0.50
C SER A 362 -17.74 -24.68 0.35
N ILE A 363 -17.56 -25.41 1.46
CA ILE A 363 -16.96 -26.74 1.44
C ILE A 363 -17.78 -27.69 0.56
N ALA A 364 -19.12 -27.67 0.67
CA ALA A 364 -19.98 -28.53 -0.12
C ALA A 364 -19.85 -28.27 -1.64
N GLU A 365 -19.75 -27.01 -2.05
CA GLU A 365 -19.50 -26.66 -3.44
C GLU A 365 -18.12 -27.15 -3.89
N LEU A 366 -17.09 -26.98 -3.05
CA LEU A 366 -15.75 -27.50 -3.35
C LEU A 366 -15.73 -29.02 -3.49
N GLU A 367 -16.39 -29.75 -2.59
CA GLU A 367 -16.51 -31.21 -2.64
C GLU A 367 -17.22 -31.65 -3.93
N LYS A 368 -18.30 -30.95 -4.32
CA LYS A 368 -19.02 -31.19 -5.58
C LYS A 368 -18.16 -30.92 -6.81
N LEU A 369 -17.37 -29.85 -6.80
CA LEU A 369 -16.48 -29.48 -7.92
C LEU A 369 -15.28 -30.42 -8.06
N THR A 370 -14.83 -31.02 -6.97
CA THR A 370 -13.63 -31.87 -6.94
C THR A 370 -13.91 -33.36 -6.92
N ASP A 371 -15.15 -33.76 -6.65
CA ASP A 371 -15.53 -35.14 -6.31
C ASP A 371 -14.66 -35.73 -5.17
N MET A 372 -14.22 -34.87 -4.26
CA MET A 372 -13.40 -35.22 -3.10
C MET A 372 -14.04 -34.73 -1.82
N LYS A 373 -14.14 -35.61 -0.82
CA LYS A 373 -14.60 -35.23 0.51
C LYS A 373 -13.49 -34.49 1.26
N MET A 374 -13.81 -33.31 1.79
CA MET A 374 -12.91 -32.53 2.61
C MET A 374 -12.90 -33.08 4.04
N ILE A 375 -11.72 -33.47 4.50
CA ILE A 375 -11.54 -34.05 5.83
C ILE A 375 -10.94 -33.00 6.77
N CYS A 376 -11.59 -32.79 7.92
CA CYS A 376 -10.97 -32.07 9.03
C CYS A 376 -10.27 -33.09 9.95
N PRO A 377 -8.92 -33.06 10.05
CA PRO A 377 -8.18 -34.10 10.77
C PRO A 377 -8.34 -34.03 12.30
N VAL A 378 -9.11 -33.08 12.84
CA VAL A 378 -9.20 -32.78 14.27
C VAL A 378 -10.66 -32.71 14.71
N ASP A 379 -10.99 -33.35 15.83
CA ASP A 379 -12.32 -33.37 16.43
C ASP A 379 -12.64 -32.09 17.23
N GLU A 380 -13.75 -32.07 17.96
CA GLU A 380 -14.20 -30.92 18.76
C GLU A 380 -13.35 -30.66 20.02
N LYS A 381 -12.59 -31.66 20.46
CA LYS A 381 -11.71 -31.60 21.63
C LYS A 381 -10.30 -31.16 21.26
N GLY A 382 -10.02 -30.96 19.97
CA GLY A 382 -8.68 -30.68 19.49
C GLY A 382 -7.82 -31.93 19.37
N CYS A 383 -8.42 -33.11 19.33
CA CYS A 383 -7.72 -34.38 19.13
C CYS A 383 -7.82 -34.85 17.67
N PHE A 384 -6.79 -35.53 17.18
CA PHE A 384 -6.82 -36.09 15.84
C PHE A 384 -7.91 -37.17 15.69
N THR A 385 -8.62 -37.17 14.56
CA THR A 385 -9.67 -38.16 14.26
C THR A 385 -9.10 -39.55 13.99
N SER A 386 -9.95 -40.56 13.88
CA SER A 386 -9.55 -41.93 13.49
C SER A 386 -8.96 -42.01 12.08
N GLU A 387 -9.24 -41.03 11.22
CA GLU A 387 -8.68 -40.93 9.87
C GLU A 387 -7.18 -40.58 9.89
N VAL A 388 -6.69 -39.97 10.97
CA VAL A 388 -5.28 -39.67 11.18
C VAL A 388 -4.65 -40.73 12.09
N THR A 389 -4.47 -41.91 11.53
CA THR A 389 -4.07 -43.15 12.23
C THR A 389 -2.90 -42.98 13.19
N ASP A 390 -1.79 -42.40 12.73
CA ASP A 390 -0.54 -42.24 13.50
C ASP A 390 -0.71 -41.41 14.79
N PHE A 391 -1.77 -40.60 14.87
CA PHE A 391 -2.00 -39.64 15.95
C PHE A 391 -3.41 -39.73 16.55
N SER A 392 -4.19 -40.76 16.19
CA SER A 392 -5.61 -40.84 16.53
C SER A 392 -5.87 -40.70 18.04
N GLY A 393 -6.78 -39.79 18.41
CA GLY A 393 -7.13 -39.47 19.79
C GLY A 393 -6.12 -38.59 20.53
N GLN A 394 -4.96 -38.30 19.94
CA GLN A 394 -3.94 -37.44 20.52
C GLN A 394 -4.31 -35.97 20.34
N TYR A 395 -4.14 -35.16 21.39
CA TYR A 395 -4.29 -33.71 21.30
C TYR A 395 -3.21 -33.12 20.37
N VAL A 396 -3.61 -32.20 19.48
CA VAL A 396 -2.74 -31.73 18.38
C VAL A 396 -1.37 -31.22 18.83
N LYS A 397 -1.27 -30.55 19.99
CA LYS A 397 0.00 -30.03 20.50
C LYS A 397 0.92 -31.10 21.07
N ASP A 398 0.36 -32.22 21.53
CA ASP A 398 1.16 -33.32 22.06
C ASP A 398 1.78 -34.17 20.95
N ALA A 399 1.19 -34.10 19.74
CA ALA A 399 1.65 -34.84 18.57
C ALA A 399 2.92 -34.26 17.92
N ASP A 400 3.27 -32.98 18.16
CA ASP A 400 4.38 -32.28 17.50
C ASP A 400 5.70 -33.06 17.57
N LYS A 401 6.02 -33.64 18.74
CA LYS A 401 7.24 -34.45 18.92
C LYS A 401 7.26 -35.70 18.04
N GLN A 402 6.12 -36.37 17.91
CA GLN A 402 6.00 -37.59 17.12
C GLN A 402 5.92 -37.28 15.63
N ILE A 403 5.28 -36.18 15.22
CA ILE A 403 5.30 -35.67 13.85
C ILE A 403 6.74 -35.40 13.41
N LEU A 404 7.52 -34.67 14.21
CA LEU A 404 8.93 -34.39 13.92
C LEU A 404 9.77 -35.67 13.82
N LYS A 405 9.52 -36.65 14.70
CA LYS A 405 10.16 -37.95 14.63
C LYS A 405 9.80 -38.68 13.34
N ASN A 406 8.53 -38.76 12.96
CA ASN A 406 8.07 -39.42 11.74
C ASN A 406 8.67 -38.76 10.49
N LEU A 407 8.73 -37.43 10.45
CA LEU A 407 9.38 -36.69 9.35
C LEU A 407 10.87 -37.01 9.25
N LYS A 408 11.56 -37.10 10.40
CA LYS A 408 12.98 -37.47 10.45
C LYS A 408 13.21 -38.91 9.99
N ASP A 409 12.42 -39.85 10.50
CA ASP A 409 12.53 -41.28 10.19
C ASP A 409 12.24 -41.56 8.70
N ARG A 410 11.40 -40.73 8.06
CA ARG A 410 11.09 -40.79 6.62
C ARG A 410 12.05 -39.99 5.74
N GLY A 411 13.06 -39.32 6.30
CA GLY A 411 13.99 -38.46 5.55
C GLY A 411 13.35 -37.19 4.97
N LEU A 412 12.18 -36.79 5.45
CA LEU A 412 11.42 -35.63 4.98
C LEU A 412 11.69 -34.36 5.82
N LEU A 413 12.36 -34.49 6.96
CA LEU A 413 12.74 -33.36 7.80
C LEU A 413 14.01 -32.67 7.25
N VAL A 414 13.83 -31.56 6.52
CA VAL A 414 14.94 -30.80 5.92
C VAL A 414 15.68 -29.94 6.95
N LYS A 415 14.95 -29.27 7.85
CA LYS A 415 15.51 -28.45 8.93
C LYS A 415 14.51 -28.37 10.09
N GLN A 416 15.03 -28.37 11.32
CA GLN A 416 14.27 -28.10 12.54
C GLN A 416 14.88 -26.88 13.25
N ASP A 417 14.04 -25.94 13.66
CA ASP A 417 14.44 -24.72 14.38
C ASP A 417 13.30 -24.32 15.34
N SER A 418 13.60 -23.52 16.36
CA SER A 418 12.59 -23.01 17.31
C SER A 418 12.27 -21.56 17.01
N CYS A 419 10.97 -21.22 16.87
CA CYS A 419 10.54 -19.83 16.72
C CYS A 419 9.70 -19.40 17.94
N VAL A 420 10.00 -18.22 18.47
CA VAL A 420 9.14 -17.58 19.47
C VAL A 420 8.10 -16.78 18.71
N HIS A 421 6.82 -17.12 18.90
CA HIS A 421 5.71 -16.36 18.34
C HIS A 421 4.62 -16.17 19.39
N SER A 422 3.82 -15.12 19.22
CA SER A 422 2.58 -14.97 19.99
C SER A 422 1.54 -15.95 19.45
N TYR A 423 0.89 -16.69 20.36
CA TYR A 423 -0.19 -17.60 20.02
C TYR A 423 -1.46 -17.17 20.78
N PRO A 424 -2.64 -17.20 20.14
CA PRO A 424 -3.86 -16.76 20.79
C PRO A 424 -4.39 -17.82 21.77
N PHE A 425 -4.92 -17.35 22.90
CA PHE A 425 -5.49 -18.16 23.97
C PHE A 425 -6.97 -17.80 24.17
N CYS A 426 -7.76 -18.78 24.59
CA CYS A 426 -9.14 -18.58 25.00
C CYS A 426 -9.16 -17.76 26.29
N TRP A 427 -9.79 -16.59 26.28
CA TRP A 427 -9.89 -15.72 27.45
C TRP A 427 -10.68 -16.32 28.64
N ARG A 428 -11.43 -17.42 28.44
CA ARG A 428 -12.18 -18.09 29.51
C ARG A 428 -11.42 -19.23 30.17
N SER A 429 -10.67 -19.99 29.38
CA SER A 429 -10.02 -21.22 29.83
C SER A 429 -8.51 -21.15 29.82
N ASP A 430 -7.93 -20.05 29.32
CA ASP A 430 -6.48 -19.89 29.08
C ASP A 430 -5.86 -21.05 28.29
N THR A 431 -6.68 -21.72 27.47
CA THR A 431 -6.22 -22.79 26.58
C THR A 431 -5.85 -22.22 25.20
N PRO A 432 -4.81 -22.72 24.53
CA PRO A 432 -4.47 -22.31 23.17
C PRO A 432 -5.67 -22.46 22.22
N LEU A 433 -5.92 -21.46 21.38
CA LEU A 433 -6.98 -21.57 20.37
C LEU A 433 -6.58 -22.53 19.25
N LEU A 434 -7.52 -23.37 18.82
CA LEU A 434 -7.41 -24.20 17.63
C LEU A 434 -8.39 -23.67 16.58
N TYR A 435 -7.89 -23.46 15.36
CA TYR A 435 -8.71 -23.02 14.24
C TYR A 435 -9.21 -24.26 13.51
N LYS A 436 -10.52 -24.41 13.45
CA LYS A 436 -11.19 -25.54 12.81
C LYS A 436 -12.34 -25.04 11.95
N ALA A 437 -12.46 -25.56 10.74
CA ALA A 437 -13.68 -25.45 9.96
C ALA A 437 -14.70 -26.44 10.53
N VAL A 438 -15.80 -25.93 11.08
CA VAL A 438 -16.93 -26.73 11.57
C VAL A 438 -18.17 -26.36 10.78
N PRO A 439 -19.06 -27.33 10.47
CA PRO A 439 -20.42 -27.01 10.05
C PRO A 439 -21.04 -26.08 11.10
N SER A 440 -21.42 -24.90 10.64
CA SER A 440 -21.92 -23.84 11.49
C SER A 440 -23.24 -23.38 10.91
N TRP A 441 -24.25 -23.29 11.76
CA TRP A 441 -25.50 -22.64 11.42
C TRP A 441 -25.27 -21.15 11.34
N PHE A 442 -25.48 -20.63 10.15
CA PHE A 442 -25.58 -19.21 9.90
C PHE A 442 -27.04 -18.89 9.66
N ILE A 443 -27.57 -17.85 10.29
CA ILE A 443 -28.80 -17.26 9.80
C ILE A 443 -28.40 -16.53 8.52
N ARG A 444 -28.87 -17.01 7.38
CA ARG A 444 -28.73 -16.29 6.11
C ARG A 444 -29.50 -14.98 6.23
N VAL A 445 -28.81 -13.86 6.17
CA VAL A 445 -29.45 -12.54 6.36
C VAL A 445 -29.80 -11.88 5.02
N GLU A 446 -29.23 -12.38 3.92
CA GLU A 446 -29.61 -11.98 2.56
C GLU A 446 -30.66 -12.93 1.98
N SER A 447 -31.95 -12.60 2.17
CA SER A 447 -33.03 -13.04 1.27
C SER A 447 -33.57 -11.84 0.49
N GLU A 448 -33.74 -12.00 -0.83
CA GLU A 448 -34.21 -10.95 -1.74
C GLU A 448 -35.65 -10.50 -1.47
N ASP A 449 -36.41 -11.27 -0.68
CA ASP A 449 -37.79 -10.96 -0.28
C ASP A 449 -37.90 -10.71 1.23
N MET A 450 -37.31 -9.61 1.72
CA MET A 450 -37.48 -9.16 3.10
C MET A 450 -38.61 -8.13 3.23
N GLU A 451 -39.80 -8.48 2.72
CA GLU A 451 -41.02 -7.77 3.10
C GLU A 451 -41.49 -8.28 4.47
N GLU A 452 -41.12 -7.49 5.49
CA GLU A 452 -41.54 -7.53 6.91
C GLU A 452 -40.96 -8.62 7.83
N ILE A 453 -39.89 -8.26 8.57
CA ILE A 453 -39.58 -8.89 9.87
C ILE A 453 -40.06 -7.98 11.01
N VAL A 454 -40.97 -8.51 11.83
CA VAL A 454 -41.47 -7.91 13.08
C VAL A 454 -41.26 -8.93 14.19
N CYS A 455 -40.58 -8.57 15.28
CA CYS A 455 -40.73 -9.34 16.54
C CYS A 455 -41.81 -8.64 17.40
N PRO A 456 -42.33 -9.15 18.55
CA PRO A 456 -43.26 -8.37 19.42
C PRO A 456 -42.72 -8.06 20.90
N ALA A 457 -43.26 -7.13 21.73
CA ALA A 457 -42.87 -6.71 23.10
C ALA A 457 -43.90 -6.99 24.23
N SER A 458 -44.95 -7.73 23.92
CA SER A 458 -45.07 -9.05 24.56
C SER A 458 -44.78 -10.06 23.44
N ILE A 459 -45.39 -11.22 23.33
CA ILE A 459 -45.58 -11.75 21.95
C ILE A 459 -46.52 -10.81 21.11
N ALA A 460 -46.89 -9.62 21.61
CA ALA A 460 -47.74 -8.63 20.91
C ALA A 460 -47.30 -7.11 20.88
N GLU A 461 -46.03 -6.69 21.03
CA GLU A 461 -45.69 -5.21 21.16
C GLU A 461 -44.40 -4.63 20.47
N LEU A 462 -43.56 -5.36 19.73
CA LEU A 462 -42.42 -4.88 18.91
C LEU A 462 -43.00 -4.45 17.56
N GLU A 463 -44.28 -4.70 17.31
CA GLU A 463 -45.11 -3.89 16.43
C GLU A 463 -44.95 -2.38 16.72
N LYS A 464 -44.35 -1.96 17.86
CA LYS A 464 -44.00 -0.57 18.18
C LYS A 464 -42.49 -0.26 18.36
N LEU A 465 -41.59 -1.24 18.42
CA LEU A 465 -40.22 -1.08 18.96
C LEU A 465 -39.08 -1.59 18.04
N THR A 466 -38.72 -0.84 17.01
CA THR A 466 -37.31 -0.86 16.59
C THR A 466 -36.75 0.54 16.54
N ASP A 467 -35.74 0.80 17.39
CA ASP A 467 -34.79 1.89 17.16
C ASP A 467 -34.21 1.67 15.75
N LYS A 468 -34.08 2.76 14.97
CA LYS A 468 -33.39 2.73 13.67
C LYS A 468 -32.05 1.99 13.75
N ARG A 469 -31.37 2.00 14.90
CA ARG A 469 -30.15 1.19 15.12
C ARG A 469 -30.35 -0.32 15.05
N PHE A 470 -31.43 -0.88 15.60
CA PHE A 470 -31.65 -2.33 15.57
C PHE A 470 -32.12 -2.77 14.18
N ALA A 471 -32.97 -1.96 13.54
CA ALA A 471 -33.40 -2.18 12.17
C ALA A 471 -32.23 -2.01 11.15
N ASN A 472 -31.32 -1.06 11.38
CA ASN A 472 -30.11 -0.90 10.58
C ASN A 472 -29.07 -1.99 10.88
N TRP A 473 -28.93 -2.41 12.13
CA TRP A 473 -28.08 -3.56 12.49
C TRP A 473 -28.58 -4.87 11.86
N LEU A 474 -29.89 -5.09 11.81
CA LEU A 474 -30.50 -6.22 11.09
C LEU A 474 -30.33 -6.10 9.57
N ARG A 475 -30.41 -4.89 9.01
CA ARG A 475 -30.18 -4.63 7.57
C ARG A 475 -28.73 -4.78 7.13
N ASP A 476 -27.78 -4.47 8.01
CA ASP A 476 -26.34 -4.57 7.76
C ASP A 476 -25.74 -5.88 8.30
N ALA A 477 -26.54 -6.72 8.95
CA ALA A 477 -26.10 -8.01 9.45
C ALA A 477 -25.80 -8.90 8.25
N ARG A 478 -24.56 -9.37 8.17
CA ARG A 478 -24.20 -10.49 7.30
C ARG A 478 -24.63 -11.80 7.96
N ASP A 479 -24.61 -12.88 7.19
CA ASP A 479 -24.86 -14.24 7.65
C ASP A 479 -24.32 -14.48 9.06
N TRP A 480 -25.24 -14.57 10.01
CA TRP A 480 -24.91 -14.53 11.42
C TRP A 480 -24.66 -15.94 11.91
N ALA A 481 -23.40 -16.24 12.27
CA ALA A 481 -23.04 -17.51 12.90
C ALA A 481 -23.74 -17.65 14.26
N VAL A 482 -24.90 -18.32 14.26
CA VAL A 482 -25.69 -18.62 15.47
C VAL A 482 -25.30 -19.95 16.09
N SER A 483 -24.42 -20.72 15.43
CA SER A 483 -23.75 -21.87 16.04
C SER A 483 -22.71 -21.43 17.08
N ARG A 484 -23.15 -20.78 18.15
CA ARG A 484 -22.44 -20.88 19.42
C ARG A 484 -23.02 -22.11 20.08
N ASN A 485 -22.30 -23.23 20.01
CA ASN A 485 -22.73 -24.49 20.64
C ASN A 485 -23.09 -24.33 22.14
N ARG A 486 -22.78 -23.18 22.78
CA ARG A 486 -23.51 -22.62 23.94
C ARG A 486 -23.55 -21.09 23.91
N PHE A 487 -24.74 -20.49 24.09
CA PHE A 487 -24.91 -19.10 24.54
C PHE A 487 -25.64 -19.13 25.90
N TRP A 488 -24.94 -18.76 26.98
CA TRP A 488 -25.52 -18.47 28.30
C TRP A 488 -26.61 -19.42 28.85
N GLY A 489 -26.50 -20.73 28.59
CA GLY A 489 -27.35 -21.73 29.25
C GLY A 489 -28.81 -21.78 28.79
N THR A 490 -29.22 -21.04 27.77
CA THR A 490 -30.55 -21.18 27.17
C THR A 490 -30.43 -21.95 25.85
N PRO A 491 -31.07 -23.13 25.69
CA PRO A 491 -31.12 -23.80 24.40
C PRO A 491 -31.84 -22.88 23.38
N ILE A 492 -31.31 -22.80 22.17
CA ILE A 492 -32.04 -22.21 21.05
C ILE A 492 -33.19 -23.19 20.77
N ASN A 493 -34.43 -22.77 21.00
CA ASN A 493 -35.60 -23.58 20.68
C ASN A 493 -35.77 -23.62 19.15
N LEU A 494 -35.15 -24.61 18.51
CA LEU A 494 -35.42 -24.94 17.11
C LEU A 494 -36.42 -26.09 17.08
N TRP A 495 -37.60 -25.82 16.53
CA TRP A 495 -38.56 -26.85 16.17
C TRP A 495 -38.25 -27.24 14.73
N VAL A 496 -37.88 -28.50 14.52
CA VAL A 496 -37.55 -29.04 13.20
C VAL A 496 -38.74 -29.85 12.69
N SER A 497 -39.15 -29.62 11.45
CA SER A 497 -40.05 -30.54 10.72
C SER A 497 -39.32 -31.87 10.51
N GLU A 498 -40.03 -33.01 10.54
CA GLU A 498 -39.41 -34.34 10.32
C GLU A 498 -38.84 -34.51 8.90
N ASP A 499 -39.26 -33.69 7.94
CA ASP A 499 -38.70 -33.64 6.58
C ASP A 499 -37.64 -32.53 6.46
N MET A 500 -36.37 -32.95 6.41
CA MET A 500 -35.17 -32.11 6.34
C MET A 500 -34.83 -31.62 4.90
N GLU A 501 -35.65 -31.93 3.90
CA GLU A 501 -35.37 -31.55 2.49
C GLU A 501 -35.82 -30.14 2.10
N GLU A 502 -36.60 -29.44 2.94
CA GLU A 502 -37.13 -28.09 2.64
C GLU A 502 -36.44 -26.91 3.36
N ILE A 503 -35.34 -27.13 4.10
CA ILE A 503 -34.55 -26.05 4.77
C ILE A 503 -33.20 -25.91 4.07
#